data_AF-A0A4Y2HGG3-F1
#
_entry.id   AF-A0A4Y2HGG3-F1
#
_cell.length_a   1.000
_cell.length_b   1.000
_cell.length_c   1.000
_cell.angle_alpha   90.00
_cell.angle_beta   90.00
_cell.angle_gamma   90.00
#
_symmetry.space_group_name_H-M   'P 1'
#
loop_
_entity.id
_entity.type
_entity.pdbx_description
1 polymer ?
#
loop_
_entity_poly.entity_id
_entity_poly.type
_entity_poly.pdbx_seq_one_letter_code
_entity_poly.pdbx_strand_id
1 'polypeptide(L)'
;MDIFMIELKKNGHENKIFEITHFMFLKIKIQNYRKPPGATQCWNCNMFNHSSANCGFQTRCLKCGEEHRMNQCPITTPQENPKCINCGATRHIASWRGCPLFPKIKPTKGQGVNYPKAQREFLASLYRRQENISYSMQTRKLIPRQVELNSRQESKFNPQTGSREIGYEKEFLGFLEGVKVMYDTLKSIPNLIKTISELLMLEKTEDMVNHLINVLGTVANSVSNVQ
;
A
#
# COMPACT_ATOMS: atom_id res chain seq x y z
N MET A 1 0.38 7.19 -3.85
CA MET A 1 1.28 6.52 -2.89
C MET A 1 0.38 5.71 -2.00
N ASP A 2 0.38 4.39 -2.21
CA ASP A 2 -0.55 3.51 -1.50
C ASP A 2 0.07 3.12 -0.15
N ILE A 3 -0.74 3.18 0.90
CA ILE A 3 -0.32 2.88 2.27
C ILE A 3 -1.15 1.70 2.73
N PHE A 4 -0.46 0.66 3.22
CA PHE A 4 -1.08 -0.54 3.74
C PHE A 4 -0.83 -0.62 5.24
N MET A 5 -1.86 -0.97 6.01
CA MET A 5 -1.76 -1.24 7.44
C MET A 5 -1.67 -2.75 7.64
N ILE A 6 -0.64 -3.20 8.37
CA ILE A 6 -0.40 -4.62 8.65
C ILE A 6 -0.39 -4.80 10.16
N GLU A 7 -1.18 -5.76 10.65
CA GLU A 7 -1.18 -6.18 12.05
C GLU A 7 -0.29 -7.41 12.21
N LEU A 8 0.69 -7.33 13.11
CA LEU A 8 1.61 -8.43 13.39
C LEU A 8 1.33 -9.00 14.77
N LYS A 9 1.26 -10.33 14.87
CA LYS A 9 1.28 -11.01 16.17
C LYS A 9 2.67 -10.90 16.78
N LYS A 10 2.73 -10.66 18.09
CA LYS A 10 4.00 -10.58 18.84
C LYS A 10 4.55 -11.99 19.03
N ASN A 11 5.66 -12.25 18.35
CA ASN A 11 6.29 -13.57 18.34
C ASN A 11 7.79 -13.49 18.69
N GLY A 12 8.29 -12.32 19.10
CA GLY A 12 9.71 -12.07 19.40
C GLY A 12 10.58 -11.75 18.17
N HIS A 13 10.00 -11.78 16.98
CA HIS A 13 10.67 -11.50 15.70
C HIS A 13 10.04 -10.34 14.92
N GLU A 14 9.07 -9.63 15.50
CA GLU A 14 8.34 -8.53 14.86
C GLU A 14 9.26 -7.41 14.34
N ASN A 15 10.41 -7.18 14.98
CA ASN A 15 11.32 -6.10 14.59
C ASN A 15 12.08 -6.38 13.28
N LYS A 16 12.19 -7.66 12.86
CA LYS A 16 12.89 -8.02 11.61
C LYS A 16 12.20 -7.44 10.37
N ILE A 17 10.90 -7.13 10.47
CA ILE A 17 10.16 -6.59 9.33
C ILE A 17 10.70 -5.21 8.89
N PHE A 18 11.28 -4.42 9.79
CA PHE A 18 11.81 -3.09 9.45
C PHE A 18 13.07 -3.13 8.58
N GLU A 19 13.71 -4.30 8.45
CA GLU A 19 14.87 -4.52 7.60
C GLU A 19 14.48 -4.69 6.11
N ILE A 20 13.19 -4.98 5.84
CA ILE A 20 12.69 -5.19 4.48
C ILE A 20 12.60 -3.85 3.75
N THR A 21 13.37 -3.73 2.67
CA THR A 21 13.42 -2.53 1.81
C THR A 21 12.74 -2.71 0.47
N HIS A 22 12.51 -3.96 0.07
CA HIS A 22 11.89 -4.32 -1.20
C HIS A 22 10.85 -5.41 -0.96
N PHE A 23 9.71 -5.28 -1.61
CA PHE A 23 8.69 -6.32 -1.68
C PHE A 23 8.38 -6.55 -3.15
N MET A 24 8.75 -7.73 -3.65
CA MET A 24 8.78 -8.01 -5.09
C MET A 24 9.64 -6.96 -5.82
N PHE A 25 9.11 -6.35 -6.89
CA PHE A 25 9.74 -5.28 -7.67
C PHE A 25 9.45 -3.86 -7.11
N LEU A 26 8.83 -3.76 -5.92
CA LEU A 26 8.50 -2.47 -5.30
C LEU A 26 9.49 -2.14 -4.18
N LYS A 27 10.05 -0.94 -4.23
CA LYS A 27 10.79 -0.37 -3.10
C LYS A 27 9.79 0.10 -2.05
N ILE A 28 9.88 -0.45 -0.85
CA ILE A 28 8.97 -0.16 0.25
C ILE A 28 9.70 0.48 1.43
N LYS A 29 8.96 1.21 2.26
CA LYS A 29 9.45 1.76 3.52
C LYS A 29 8.47 1.41 4.61
N ILE A 30 8.88 0.53 5.51
CA ILE A 30 8.07 0.11 6.65
C ILE A 30 8.31 1.09 7.80
N GLN A 31 7.22 1.55 8.42
CA GLN A 31 7.27 2.46 9.55
C GLN A 31 6.32 1.97 10.63
N ASN A 32 6.70 2.20 11.88
CA ASN A 32 5.78 1.97 13.00
C ASN A 32 4.49 2.77 12.79
N TYR A 33 3.34 2.11 12.98
CA TYR A 33 2.07 2.80 12.98
C TYR A 33 2.06 3.80 14.13
N ARG A 34 1.92 5.07 13.79
CA ARG A 34 1.78 6.17 14.75
C ARG A 34 0.35 6.67 14.62
N LYS A 35 -0.45 6.50 15.68
CA LYS A 35 -1.77 7.15 15.73
C LYS A 35 -1.57 8.65 15.53
N PRO A 36 -2.29 9.29 14.59
CA PRO A 36 -2.21 10.72 14.42
C PRO A 36 -2.47 11.40 15.78
N PRO A 37 -1.68 12.41 16.16
CA PRO A 37 -1.96 13.18 17.36
C PRO A 37 -3.31 13.88 17.15
N GLY A 38 -4.32 13.45 17.89
CA GLY A 38 -5.67 13.97 17.73
C GLY A 38 -6.66 13.24 18.61
N ALA A 39 -7.54 14.00 19.25
CA ALA A 39 -8.62 13.40 20.00
C ALA A 39 -9.64 12.85 19.01
N THR A 40 -9.97 11.57 19.14
CA THR A 40 -11.07 10.97 18.40
C THR A 40 -12.35 11.65 18.82
N GLN A 41 -13.08 12.25 17.87
CA GLN A 41 -14.41 12.76 18.10
C GLN A 41 -15.42 11.66 17.79
N CYS A 42 -16.32 11.38 18.74
CA CYS A 42 -17.41 10.45 18.56
C CYS A 42 -18.48 11.08 17.65
N TRP A 43 -18.88 10.42 16.57
CA TRP A 43 -19.93 10.93 15.67
C TRP A 43 -21.34 10.75 16.24
N ASN A 44 -21.51 9.98 17.32
CA ASN A 44 -22.80 9.78 17.98
C ASN A 44 -23.12 10.93 18.94
N CYS A 45 -22.26 11.14 19.94
CA CYS A 45 -22.48 12.14 20.99
C CYS A 45 -21.63 13.42 20.83
N ASN A 46 -20.74 13.49 19.82
CA ASN A 46 -19.84 14.60 19.52
C ASN A 46 -18.83 14.98 20.62
N MET A 47 -18.68 14.11 21.64
CA MET A 47 -17.62 14.19 22.65
C MET A 47 -16.31 13.57 22.15
N PHE A 48 -15.26 13.72 22.93
CA PHE A 48 -13.92 13.29 22.57
C PHE A 48 -13.49 11.99 23.27
N ASN A 49 -12.41 11.39 22.77
CA ASN A 49 -11.68 10.23 23.32
C ASN A 49 -12.41 8.88 23.23
N HIS A 50 -13.43 8.75 22.40
CA HIS A 50 -14.05 7.46 22.09
C HIS A 50 -14.64 7.44 20.68
N SER A 51 -14.90 6.24 20.15
CA SER A 51 -15.55 6.05 18.85
C SER A 51 -17.07 5.90 19.00
N SER A 52 -17.80 6.14 17.92
CA SER A 52 -19.25 5.94 17.89
C SER A 52 -19.68 4.50 18.17
N ALA A 53 -18.84 3.52 17.79
CA ALA A 53 -19.14 2.10 17.99
C ALA A 53 -19.23 1.71 19.46
N ASN A 54 -18.51 2.43 20.33
CA ASN A 54 -18.44 2.15 21.76
C ASN A 54 -19.09 3.27 22.60
N CYS A 55 -19.99 4.05 22.00
CA CYS A 55 -20.62 5.20 22.62
C CYS A 55 -21.92 4.80 23.33
N GLY A 56 -21.95 4.86 24.66
CA GLY A 56 -23.17 4.71 25.45
C GLY A 56 -23.93 6.02 25.72
N PHE A 57 -23.43 7.16 25.24
CA PHE A 57 -24.06 8.47 25.45
C PHE A 57 -25.18 8.73 24.45
N GLN A 58 -26.10 9.62 24.86
CA GLN A 58 -27.18 10.10 24.00
C GLN A 58 -26.65 10.73 22.72
N THR A 59 -27.35 10.48 21.61
CA THR A 59 -27.02 11.05 20.31
C THR A 59 -27.23 12.56 20.37
N ARG A 60 -26.26 13.34 19.89
CA ARG A 60 -26.38 14.81 19.81
C ARG A 60 -26.00 15.29 18.44
N CYS A 61 -26.85 16.10 17.82
CA CYS A 61 -26.59 16.66 16.51
C CYS A 61 -25.48 17.73 16.58
N LEU A 62 -24.48 17.66 15.70
CA LEU A 62 -23.40 18.65 15.66
C LEU A 62 -23.87 20.05 15.22
N LYS A 63 -24.99 20.14 14.47
CA LYS A 63 -25.54 21.39 13.94
C LYS A 63 -26.37 22.15 14.99
N CYS A 64 -27.37 21.48 15.58
CA CYS A 64 -28.31 22.10 16.50
C CYS A 64 -28.17 21.68 17.96
N GLY A 65 -27.48 20.57 18.26
CA GLY A 65 -27.35 20.04 19.63
C GLY A 65 -28.50 19.13 20.09
N GLU A 66 -29.56 19.01 19.29
CA GLU A 66 -30.73 18.19 19.60
C GLU A 66 -30.47 16.68 19.45
N GLU A 67 -31.41 15.89 19.97
CA GLU A 67 -31.35 14.43 20.07
C GLU A 67 -31.64 13.71 18.75
N HIS A 68 -30.73 13.85 17.79
CA HIS A 68 -30.76 13.11 16.53
C HIS A 68 -29.38 13.08 15.85
N ARG A 69 -29.24 12.19 14.85
CA ARG A 69 -28.03 12.14 14.02
C ARG A 69 -27.99 13.30 13.03
N MET A 70 -26.79 13.77 12.67
CA MET A 70 -26.61 14.93 11.76
C MET A 70 -27.39 14.83 10.43
N ASN A 71 -27.57 13.61 9.90
CA ASN A 71 -28.31 13.35 8.67
C ASN A 71 -29.84 13.52 8.80
N GLN A 72 -30.37 13.48 10.02
CA GLN A 72 -31.80 13.69 10.32
C GLN A 72 -32.09 15.13 10.76
N CYS A 73 -31.08 16.00 10.73
CA CYS A 73 -31.23 17.37 11.18
C CYS A 73 -32.07 18.18 10.19
N PRO A 74 -33.10 18.91 10.65
CA PRO A 74 -33.89 19.79 9.78
C PRO A 74 -33.06 20.95 9.21
N ILE A 75 -31.94 21.28 9.85
CA ILE A 75 -31.01 22.32 9.40
C ILE A 75 -30.13 21.75 8.29
N THR A 76 -30.50 22.03 7.05
CA THR A 76 -29.75 21.66 5.84
C THR A 76 -28.84 22.79 5.36
N THR A 77 -29.14 24.04 5.71
CA THR A 77 -28.38 25.22 5.32
C THR A 77 -27.21 25.53 6.26
N PRO A 78 -26.13 26.15 5.76
CA PRO A 78 -25.06 26.67 6.62
C PRO A 78 -25.60 27.75 7.56
N GLN A 79 -25.31 27.63 8.85
CA GLN A 79 -25.63 28.67 9.83
C GLN A 79 -24.50 29.70 9.89
N GLU A 80 -24.83 30.99 9.88
CA GLU A 80 -23.82 32.06 10.00
C GLU A 80 -23.12 32.04 11.37
N ASN A 81 -23.88 31.78 12.44
CA ASN A 81 -23.38 31.74 13.81
C ASN A 81 -23.71 30.39 14.47
N PRO A 82 -23.01 29.30 14.12
CA PRO A 82 -23.23 28.01 14.75
C PRO A 82 -22.83 28.06 16.23
N LYS A 83 -23.55 27.32 17.07
CA LYS A 83 -23.25 27.17 18.49
C LYS A 83 -22.51 25.86 18.73
N CYS A 84 -21.42 25.93 19.48
CA CYS A 84 -20.66 24.75 19.86
C CYS A 84 -21.41 23.99 20.96
N ILE A 85 -21.77 22.74 20.70
CA ILE A 85 -22.47 21.89 21.67
C ILE A 85 -21.61 21.44 22.86
N ASN A 86 -20.29 21.57 22.75
CA ASN A 86 -19.37 21.21 23.82
C ASN A 86 -19.05 22.41 24.72
N CYS A 87 -18.72 23.58 24.14
CA CYS A 87 -18.32 24.77 24.93
C CYS A 87 -19.38 25.86 25.05
N GLY A 88 -20.51 25.73 24.35
CA GLY A 88 -21.61 26.70 24.37
C GLY A 88 -21.35 28.01 23.61
N ALA A 89 -20.11 28.29 23.19
CA ALA A 89 -19.77 29.49 22.45
C ALA A 89 -20.36 29.50 21.04
N THR A 90 -20.67 30.70 20.54
CA THR A 90 -21.15 30.92 19.17
C THR A 90 -19.97 31.08 18.19
N ARG A 91 -20.27 31.11 16.88
CA ARG A 91 -19.34 31.22 15.74
C ARG A 91 -18.57 29.96 15.36
N HIS A 92 -18.69 28.85 16.10
CA HIS A 92 -18.05 27.59 15.72
C HIS A 92 -18.83 26.35 16.17
N ILE A 93 -18.59 25.24 15.48
CA ILE A 93 -19.13 23.91 15.82
C ILE A 93 -18.15 23.10 16.69
N ALA A 94 -18.62 22.07 17.37
CA ALA A 94 -17.79 21.27 18.28
C ALA A 94 -16.61 20.52 17.63
N SER A 95 -16.64 20.31 16.31
CA SER A 95 -15.51 19.74 15.56
C SER A 95 -14.39 20.75 15.26
N TRP A 96 -14.60 22.04 15.54
CA TRP A 96 -13.60 23.07 15.31
C TRP A 96 -12.41 22.93 16.26
N ARG A 97 -11.20 22.79 15.69
CA ARG A 97 -9.96 22.53 16.45
C ARG A 97 -9.49 23.70 17.32
N GLY A 98 -10.01 24.90 17.09
CA GLY A 98 -9.74 26.08 17.91
C GLY A 98 -10.63 26.20 19.15
N CYS A 99 -11.59 25.28 19.35
CA CYS A 99 -12.50 25.32 20.50
C CYS A 99 -11.69 25.19 21.81
N PRO A 100 -11.99 25.98 22.84
CA PRO A 100 -11.27 25.92 24.12
C PRO A 100 -11.38 24.56 24.82
N LEU A 101 -12.48 23.84 24.60
CA LEU A 101 -12.70 22.48 25.12
C LEU A 101 -12.20 21.38 24.18
N PHE A 102 -11.63 21.74 23.02
CA PHE A 102 -11.00 20.76 22.15
C PHE A 102 -9.78 20.17 22.87
N PRO A 103 -9.66 18.83 23.03
CA PRO A 103 -8.58 18.26 23.81
C PRO A 103 -7.22 18.58 23.18
N LYS A 104 -6.38 19.26 23.96
CA LYS A 104 -4.99 19.54 23.60
C LYS A 104 -4.15 18.33 23.97
N ILE A 105 -3.98 17.42 23.01
CA ILE A 105 -3.11 16.26 23.22
C ILE A 105 -1.66 16.75 23.17
N LYS A 106 -0.97 16.64 24.31
CA LYS A 106 0.49 16.79 24.34
C LYS A 106 1.09 15.53 23.73
N PRO A 107 2.06 15.64 22.80
CA PRO A 107 2.76 14.46 22.32
C PRO A 107 3.45 13.77 23.50
N THR A 108 3.12 12.50 23.74
CA THR A 108 3.79 11.70 24.77
C THR A 108 5.25 11.51 24.36
N LYS A 109 6.20 11.76 25.27
CA LYS A 109 7.65 11.58 25.02
C LYS A 109 7.89 10.17 24.44
N GLY A 110 8.50 10.08 23.27
CA GLY A 110 8.67 8.85 22.48
C GLY A 110 7.82 8.78 21.20
N GLN A 111 6.78 9.60 21.09
CA GLN A 111 6.01 9.84 19.86
C GLN A 111 6.49 11.15 19.22
N GLY A 112 7.73 11.16 18.71
CA GLY A 112 8.27 12.28 17.95
C GLY A 112 7.45 12.50 16.67
N VAL A 113 6.39 13.29 16.78
CA VAL A 113 5.58 13.76 15.65
C VAL A 113 6.31 14.90 14.96
N ASN A 114 7.29 14.55 14.13
CA ASN A 114 7.77 15.46 13.10
C ASN A 114 6.84 15.34 11.88
N TYR A 115 5.60 15.82 12.02
CA TYR A 115 4.83 16.17 10.84
C TYR A 115 5.49 17.42 10.26
N PRO A 116 5.91 17.44 8.99
CA PRO A 116 6.32 18.68 8.35
C PRO A 116 5.17 19.67 8.49
N LYS A 117 5.37 20.71 9.32
CA LYS A 117 4.42 21.80 9.55
C LYS A 117 3.94 22.41 8.21
N ALA A 118 4.83 22.36 7.21
CA ALA A 118 4.65 22.83 5.85
C ALA A 118 3.44 22.24 5.09
N GLN A 119 2.94 21.05 5.42
CA GLN A 119 1.85 20.44 4.64
C GLN A 119 0.44 20.86 5.11
N ARG A 120 0.31 21.50 6.28
CA ARG A 120 -0.99 22.01 6.75
C ARG A 120 -1.32 23.41 6.23
N GLU A 121 -0.32 24.23 5.94
CA GLU A 121 -0.54 25.63 5.51
C GLU A 121 -0.87 25.76 4.02
N PHE A 122 -0.61 24.73 3.19
CA PHE A 122 -0.85 24.82 1.75
C PHE A 122 -2.26 24.41 1.28
N LEU A 123 -3.05 23.68 2.09
CA LEU A 123 -4.31 23.09 1.62
C LEU A 123 -5.56 23.92 1.94
N ALA A 124 -5.57 24.72 3.01
CA ALA A 124 -6.78 25.46 3.40
C ALA A 124 -7.19 26.55 2.38
N SER A 125 -6.23 27.15 1.68
CA SER A 125 -6.50 28.13 0.62
C SER A 125 -7.00 27.48 -0.67
N LEU A 126 -6.58 26.24 -0.97
CA LEU A 126 -6.94 25.49 -2.19
C LEU A 126 -8.38 24.95 -2.17
N TYR A 127 -8.95 24.72 -0.99
CA TYR A 127 -10.32 24.24 -0.80
C TYR A 127 -11.37 25.34 -0.59
N ARG A 128 -10.98 26.63 -0.70
CA ARG A 128 -11.98 27.71 -0.71
C ARG A 128 -12.77 27.61 -2.01
N ARG A 129 -14.04 27.21 -1.92
CA ARG A 129 -14.95 27.10 -3.07
C ARG A 129 -15.12 28.49 -3.68
N GLN A 130 -14.69 28.65 -4.94
CA GLN A 130 -15.04 29.83 -5.72
C GLN A 130 -16.47 29.66 -6.24
N GLU A 131 -17.31 30.69 -6.11
CA GLU A 131 -18.76 30.60 -6.32
C GLU A 131 -19.17 30.19 -7.75
N ASN A 132 -18.25 30.28 -8.72
CA ASN A 132 -18.53 30.05 -10.15
C ASN A 132 -17.74 28.91 -10.81
N ILE A 133 -17.21 27.95 -10.04
CA ILE A 133 -16.46 26.81 -10.59
C ILE A 133 -17.05 25.49 -10.09
N SER A 134 -17.29 24.55 -11.01
CA SER A 134 -17.75 23.22 -10.64
C SER A 134 -16.66 22.44 -9.91
N TYR A 135 -17.09 21.51 -9.05
CA TYR A 135 -16.18 20.69 -8.23
C TYR A 135 -15.16 19.92 -9.09
N SER A 136 -15.56 19.44 -10.27
CA SER A 136 -14.69 18.70 -11.19
C SER A 136 -13.63 19.55 -11.90
N MET A 137 -13.86 20.86 -12.05
CA MET A 137 -12.88 21.76 -12.64
C MET A 137 -11.82 22.21 -11.65
N GLN A 138 -12.16 22.29 -10.35
CA GLN A 138 -11.21 22.71 -9.31
C GLN A 138 -10.17 21.61 -8.99
N THR A 139 -10.53 20.32 -9.15
CA THR A 139 -9.60 19.20 -8.91
C THR A 139 -8.54 19.03 -9.99
N ARG A 140 -8.76 19.52 -11.22
CA ARG A 140 -7.76 19.44 -12.31
C ARG A 140 -6.51 20.28 -12.05
N LYS A 141 -6.63 21.41 -11.33
CA LYS A 141 -5.50 22.27 -10.96
C LYS A 141 -4.62 21.70 -9.84
N LEU A 142 -5.08 20.63 -9.17
CA LEU A 142 -4.41 20.02 -8.02
C LEU A 142 -3.57 18.79 -8.40
N ILE A 143 -3.56 18.38 -9.66
CA ILE A 143 -2.65 17.33 -10.15
C ILE A 143 -1.26 17.96 -10.28
N PRO A 144 -0.24 17.52 -9.51
CA PRO A 144 1.12 18.01 -9.71
C PRO A 144 1.55 17.63 -11.14
N ARG A 145 1.95 18.63 -11.92
CA ARG A 145 2.71 18.42 -13.16
C ARG A 145 3.90 17.53 -12.79
N GLN A 146 4.03 16.37 -13.43
CA GLN A 146 5.17 15.49 -13.18
C GLN A 146 6.45 16.31 -13.33
N VAL A 147 7.23 16.35 -12.24
CA VAL A 147 8.59 16.91 -12.27
C VAL A 147 9.34 16.13 -13.35
N GLU A 148 9.86 16.86 -14.33
CA GLU A 148 10.74 16.36 -15.36
C GLU A 148 11.95 15.72 -14.69
N LEU A 149 11.98 14.38 -14.63
CA LEU A 149 13.22 13.63 -14.47
C LEU A 149 13.97 13.70 -15.80
N ASN A 150 14.71 14.79 -15.99
CA ASN A 150 15.70 14.88 -17.06
C ASN A 150 16.99 14.20 -16.61
N SER A 151 17.14 12.95 -17.05
CA SER A 151 18.41 12.44 -17.57
C SER A 151 18.10 11.44 -18.69
N ARG A 152 17.50 11.94 -19.78
CA ARG A 152 17.48 11.22 -21.05
C ARG A 152 18.85 11.41 -21.70
N GLN A 153 19.63 10.34 -21.74
CA GLN A 153 20.65 10.21 -22.77
C GLN A 153 19.98 10.38 -24.13
N GLU A 154 20.53 11.27 -24.94
CA GLU A 154 20.07 11.56 -26.29
C GLU A 154 20.12 10.28 -27.13
N SER A 155 18.99 9.83 -27.64
CA SER A 155 18.94 8.87 -28.74
C SER A 155 18.21 9.52 -29.91
N LYS A 156 18.97 9.79 -30.98
CA LYS A 156 18.48 10.40 -32.23
C LYS A 156 17.35 9.57 -32.85
N PHE A 157 16.31 10.27 -33.30
CA PHE A 157 15.13 9.71 -33.97
C PHE A 157 15.44 9.44 -35.44
N ASN A 158 15.23 8.22 -35.95
CA ASN A 158 15.30 7.92 -37.39
C ASN A 158 13.87 7.75 -37.95
N PRO A 159 13.41 8.55 -38.94
CA PRO A 159 11.98 8.68 -39.25
C PRO A 159 11.35 7.56 -40.09
N GLN A 160 11.96 6.37 -40.23
CA GLN A 160 11.53 5.40 -41.26
C GLN A 160 10.81 4.14 -40.76
N THR A 161 10.83 3.85 -39.46
CA THR A 161 10.06 2.72 -38.90
C THR A 161 9.52 3.15 -37.55
N GLY A 162 8.20 3.31 -37.44
CA GLY A 162 7.51 3.83 -36.25
C GLY A 162 7.51 2.89 -35.05
N SER A 163 8.65 2.30 -34.69
CA SER A 163 8.78 1.35 -33.58
C SER A 163 9.79 1.88 -32.56
N ARG A 164 9.33 2.02 -31.31
CA ARG A 164 10.18 2.35 -30.16
C ARG A 164 10.71 1.03 -29.60
N GLU A 165 11.92 0.63 -29.95
CA GLU A 165 12.55 -0.53 -29.30
C GLU A 165 12.86 -0.18 -27.85
N ILE A 166 12.11 -0.80 -26.94
CA ILE A 166 12.31 -0.68 -25.51
C ILE A 166 13.17 -1.88 -25.09
N GLY A 167 14.39 -1.62 -24.59
CA GLY A 167 15.42 -2.62 -24.31
C GLY A 167 15.08 -3.76 -23.33
N TYR A 168 13.88 -3.80 -22.76
CA TYR A 168 13.41 -4.87 -21.89
C TYR A 168 13.06 -6.16 -22.66
N GLU A 169 12.73 -6.06 -23.96
CA GLU A 169 12.37 -7.25 -24.76
C GLU A 169 13.57 -8.20 -24.96
N LYS A 170 14.79 -7.66 -25.09
CA LYS A 170 16.00 -8.49 -25.30
C LYS A 170 16.37 -9.31 -24.06
N GLU A 171 16.21 -8.75 -22.86
CA GLU A 171 16.49 -9.48 -21.61
C GLU A 171 15.46 -10.59 -21.36
N PHE A 172 14.18 -10.32 -21.62
CA PHE A 172 13.12 -11.33 -21.48
C PHE A 172 13.23 -12.44 -22.54
N LEU A 173 13.59 -12.09 -23.79
CA LEU A 173 13.85 -13.07 -24.83
C LEU A 173 15.06 -13.95 -24.49
N GLY A 174 16.15 -13.37 -23.96
CA GLY A 174 17.30 -14.13 -23.49
C GLY A 174 16.97 -15.08 -22.34
N PHE A 175 16.08 -14.68 -21.42
CA PHE A 175 15.57 -15.57 -20.38
C PHE A 175 14.76 -16.74 -20.97
N LEU A 176 13.88 -16.48 -21.93
CA LEU A 176 13.08 -17.53 -22.58
C LEU A 176 13.96 -18.50 -23.40
N GLU A 177 15.02 -18.00 -24.04
CA GLU A 177 16.02 -18.85 -24.69
C GLU A 177 16.74 -19.75 -23.68
N GLY A 178 17.12 -19.23 -22.51
CA GLY A 178 17.69 -20.02 -21.42
C GLY A 178 16.75 -21.14 -20.93
N VAL A 179 15.47 -20.82 -20.77
CA VAL A 179 14.43 -21.81 -20.40
C VAL A 179 14.27 -22.88 -21.48
N LYS A 180 14.33 -22.49 -22.76
CA LYS A 180 14.22 -23.42 -23.89
C LYS A 180 15.40 -24.40 -23.92
N VAL A 181 16.63 -23.91 -23.72
CA VAL A 181 17.82 -24.77 -23.65
C VAL A 181 17.74 -25.76 -22.48
N MET A 182 17.24 -25.31 -21.31
CA MET A 182 16.98 -26.21 -20.18
C MET A 182 15.92 -27.27 -20.50
N TYR A 183 14.85 -26.90 -21.20
CA TYR A 183 13.81 -27.85 -21.60
C TYR A 183 14.33 -28.87 -22.61
N ASP A 184 15.08 -28.43 -23.62
CA ASP A 184 15.64 -29.32 -24.64
C ASP A 184 16.67 -30.28 -24.04
N THR A 185 17.53 -29.83 -23.12
CA THR A 185 18.47 -30.70 -22.39
C THR A 185 17.75 -31.74 -21.52
N LEU A 186 16.67 -31.36 -20.82
CA LEU A 186 15.85 -32.31 -20.06
C LEU A 186 15.11 -33.29 -20.97
N LYS A 187 14.68 -32.85 -22.14
CA LYS A 187 14.02 -33.68 -23.17
C LYS A 187 15.01 -34.64 -23.85
N SER A 188 16.27 -34.26 -23.98
CA SER A 188 17.36 -35.08 -24.51
C SER A 188 17.84 -36.18 -23.55
N ILE A 189 17.38 -36.19 -22.29
CA ILE A 189 17.60 -37.30 -21.35
C ILE A 189 16.28 -38.08 -21.24
N PRO A 190 16.02 -39.06 -22.14
CA PRO A 190 14.69 -39.62 -22.36
C PRO A 190 14.08 -40.34 -21.14
N ASN A 191 14.86 -40.56 -20.08
CA ASN A 191 14.45 -41.41 -18.96
C ASN A 191 14.44 -40.71 -17.60
N LEU A 192 14.85 -39.44 -17.47
CA LEU A 192 14.98 -38.83 -16.13
C LEU A 192 13.63 -38.58 -15.45
N ILE A 193 12.64 -38.07 -16.20
CA ILE A 193 11.30 -37.79 -15.66
C ILE A 193 10.55 -39.10 -15.33
N LYS A 194 10.74 -40.12 -16.17
CA LYS A 194 10.14 -41.45 -15.97
C LYS A 194 10.74 -42.16 -14.76
N THR A 195 12.06 -42.11 -14.59
CA THR A 195 12.77 -42.74 -13.46
C THR A 195 12.48 -42.03 -12.14
N ILE A 196 12.33 -40.71 -12.11
CA ILE A 196 11.85 -39.98 -10.92
C ILE A 196 10.43 -40.41 -10.54
N SER A 197 9.57 -40.64 -11.53
CA SER A 197 8.19 -41.12 -11.29
C SER A 197 8.16 -42.58 -10.79
N GLU A 198 9.08 -43.43 -11.26
CA GLU A 198 9.22 -44.83 -10.83
C GLU A 198 9.84 -44.94 -9.42
N LEU A 199 10.78 -44.06 -9.06
CA LEU A 199 11.36 -43.99 -7.72
C LEU A 199 10.34 -43.66 -6.62
N LEU A 200 9.33 -42.85 -6.94
CA LEU A 200 8.23 -42.54 -6.02
C LEU A 200 7.30 -43.73 -5.73
N MET A 201 7.44 -44.83 -6.48
CA MET A 201 6.61 -46.04 -6.35
C MET A 201 7.32 -47.19 -5.61
N LEU A 202 8.57 -47.01 -5.17
CA LEU A 202 9.36 -48.02 -4.49
C LEU A 202 9.38 -47.78 -2.97
N GLU A 203 8.93 -48.77 -2.19
CA GLU A 203 8.80 -48.63 -0.72
C GLU A 203 10.08 -48.98 0.06
N LYS A 204 11.00 -49.74 -0.54
CA LYS A 204 12.23 -50.20 0.11
C LYS A 204 13.45 -49.40 -0.36
N THR A 205 14.27 -49.00 0.61
CA THR A 205 15.44 -48.14 0.39
C THR A 205 16.52 -48.79 -0.47
N GLU A 206 16.68 -50.11 -0.40
CA GLU A 206 17.66 -50.87 -1.19
C GLU A 206 17.29 -50.89 -2.68
N ASP A 207 16.00 -51.03 -2.99
CA ASP A 207 15.48 -51.03 -4.35
C ASP A 207 15.60 -49.65 -5.01
N MET A 208 15.38 -48.56 -4.25
CA MET A 208 15.62 -47.19 -4.73
C MET A 208 17.09 -46.95 -5.08
N VAL A 209 18.02 -47.41 -4.23
CA VAL A 209 19.46 -47.21 -4.45
C VAL A 209 19.93 -47.99 -5.68
N ASN A 210 19.51 -49.23 -5.83
CA ASN A 210 19.84 -50.06 -7.01
C ASN A 210 19.26 -49.48 -8.31
N HIS A 211 18.04 -48.95 -8.26
CA HIS A 211 17.42 -48.28 -9.40
C HIS A 211 18.17 -47.01 -9.80
N LEU A 212 18.57 -46.17 -8.83
CA LEU A 212 19.39 -44.97 -9.08
C LEU A 212 20.75 -45.29 -9.71
N ILE A 213 21.44 -46.34 -9.22
CA ILE A 213 22.74 -46.76 -9.77
C ILE A 213 22.60 -47.18 -11.24
N ASN A 214 21.57 -47.95 -11.59
CA ASN A 214 21.32 -48.39 -12.97
C ASN A 214 20.97 -47.23 -13.91
N VAL A 215 20.19 -46.24 -13.43
CA VAL A 215 19.81 -45.06 -14.20
C VAL A 215 21.02 -44.15 -14.45
N LEU A 216 21.86 -43.93 -13.45
CA LEU A 216 23.08 -43.15 -13.60
C LEU A 216 24.10 -43.84 -14.52
N GLY A 217 24.20 -45.17 -14.46
CA GLY A 217 25.03 -45.96 -15.37
C GLY A 217 24.59 -45.88 -16.83
N THR A 218 23.28 -45.88 -17.09
CA THR A 218 22.74 -45.74 -18.47
C THR A 218 22.92 -44.32 -19.02
N VAL A 219 22.81 -43.29 -18.18
CA VAL A 219 23.08 -41.90 -18.58
C VAL A 219 24.57 -41.71 -18.90
N ALA A 220 25.49 -42.24 -18.09
CA ALA A 220 26.93 -42.16 -18.35
C ALA A 220 27.35 -42.81 -19.69
N ASN A 221 26.70 -43.92 -20.05
CA ASN A 221 26.95 -44.60 -21.33
C ASN A 221 26.36 -43.84 -22.53
N SER A 222 25.27 -43.09 -22.35
CA SER A 222 24.66 -42.27 -23.42
C SER A 222 25.47 -41.01 -23.75
N VAL A 223 26.18 -40.44 -22.77
CA VAL A 223 27.06 -39.27 -22.94
C VAL A 223 28.38 -39.66 -23.61
N SER A 224 28.82 -40.91 -23.47
CA SER A 224 30.09 -41.42 -24.03
C SER A 224 30.02 -41.77 -25.53
N ASN A 225 28.82 -41.87 -26.11
CA ASN A 225 28.58 -42.18 -27.52
C ASN A 225 28.27 -40.94 -28.39
N VAL A 226 28.42 -39.74 -27.84
CA VAL A 226 28.31 -38.47 -28.58
C VAL A 226 29.71 -37.84 -28.63
N GLN A 227 30.61 -38.46 -29.38
CA GLN A 227 31.90 -37.91 -29.80
C GLN A 227 32.17 -38.29 -31.25
#